data_AF-A0A921EML3-F1
#
_entry.id   AF-A0A921EML3-F1
#
_cell.length_a   1.000
_cell.length_b   1.000
_cell.length_c   1.000
_cell.angle_alpha   90.00
_cell.angle_beta   90.00
_cell.angle_gamma   90.00
#
_symmetry.space_group_name_H-M   'P 1'
#
loop_
_entity.id
_entity.type
_entity.pdbx_description
1 polymer ?
#
loop_
_entity_poly.entity_id
_entity_poly.type
_entity_poly.pdbx_seq_one_letter_code
_entity_poly.pdbx_strand_id
1 'polypeptide(L)'
;AEVALREHLLKHVPWGATIDIQPERGGSGSSIGLDDERAQKAVESLREAWGVEPVEMGVGGSIPIVAEFTDRNPGALVLLTAVVDPMSRMHGIDESLDLGDFGKAALAETLLLSKLGQN
;
A
#
# COMPACT_ATOMS: atom_id res chain seq x y z
N ALA A 1 -8.05 -16.08 -8.16
CA ALA A 1 -7.59 -15.66 -9.51
C ALA A 1 -6.81 -16.76 -10.22
N GLU A 2 -5.81 -17.37 -9.57
CA GLU A 2 -4.97 -18.43 -10.16
C GLU A 2 -5.76 -19.58 -10.78
N VAL A 3 -6.68 -20.20 -10.03
CA VAL A 3 -7.51 -21.32 -10.54
C VAL A 3 -8.27 -20.91 -11.80
N ALA A 4 -8.97 -19.77 -11.77
CA ALA A 4 -9.73 -19.27 -12.91
C ALA A 4 -8.85 -18.95 -14.12
N LEU A 5 -7.66 -18.37 -13.90
CA LEU A 5 -6.69 -18.09 -14.97
C LEU A 5 -6.17 -19.39 -15.58
N ARG A 6 -5.80 -20.37 -14.76
CA ARG A 6 -5.33 -21.69 -15.19
C ARG A 6 -6.38 -22.40 -16.04
N GLU A 7 -7.61 -22.44 -15.58
CA GLU A 7 -8.74 -23.02 -16.32
C GLU A 7 -8.97 -22.31 -17.65
N HIS A 8 -8.90 -20.98 -17.67
CA HIS A 8 -9.02 -20.20 -18.89
C HIS A 8 -7.90 -20.55 -19.89
N LEU A 9 -6.64 -20.57 -19.45
CA LEU A 9 -5.50 -20.87 -20.32
C LEU A 9 -5.58 -22.29 -20.89
N LEU A 10 -5.91 -23.28 -20.06
CA LEU A 10 -6.06 -24.68 -20.48
C LEU A 10 -7.20 -24.87 -21.49
N LYS A 11 -8.31 -24.11 -21.34
CA LYS A 11 -9.45 -24.17 -22.27
C LYS A 11 -9.13 -23.60 -23.66
N HIS A 12 -8.17 -22.68 -23.76
CA HIS A 12 -7.87 -21.94 -24.99
C HIS A 12 -6.53 -22.33 -25.63
N VAL A 13 -5.96 -23.49 -25.30
CA VAL A 13 -4.73 -23.98 -25.94
C VAL A 13 -5.00 -24.26 -27.42
N PRO A 14 -4.31 -23.57 -28.36
CA PRO A 14 -4.50 -23.81 -29.79
C PRO A 14 -4.09 -25.23 -30.19
N TRP A 15 -4.66 -25.73 -31.28
CA TRP A 15 -4.32 -27.04 -31.81
C TRP A 15 -2.81 -27.13 -32.12
N GLY A 16 -2.16 -28.20 -31.64
CA GLY A 16 -0.74 -28.45 -31.82
C GLY A 16 0.19 -27.72 -30.82
N ALA A 17 -0.33 -26.85 -29.94
CA ALA A 17 0.45 -26.22 -28.89
C ALA A 17 0.41 -27.02 -27.58
N THR A 18 1.41 -26.81 -26.72
CA THR A 18 1.45 -27.33 -25.34
C THR A 18 1.78 -26.17 -24.40
N ILE A 19 1.15 -26.14 -23.24
CA ILE A 19 1.41 -25.15 -22.19
C ILE A 19 1.80 -25.87 -20.90
N ASP A 20 2.81 -25.34 -20.22
CA ASP A 20 3.17 -25.68 -18.84
C ASP A 20 2.97 -24.43 -17.98
N ILE A 21 2.29 -24.58 -16.84
CA ILE A 21 1.89 -23.47 -15.97
C ILE A 21 2.47 -23.75 -14.58
N GLN A 22 3.48 -22.96 -14.21
CA GLN A 22 4.14 -22.98 -12.90
C GLN A 22 3.76 -21.71 -12.13
N PRO A 23 2.93 -21.79 -11.08
CA PRO A 23 2.60 -20.63 -10.27
C PRO A 23 3.78 -20.21 -9.39
N GLU A 24 3.93 -18.89 -9.23
CA GLU A 24 4.83 -18.31 -8.24
C GLU A 24 4.08 -17.95 -6.95
N ARG A 25 4.80 -17.43 -5.93
CA ARG A 25 4.19 -17.02 -4.67
C ARG A 25 3.24 -15.83 -4.91
N GLY A 26 1.97 -16.05 -4.60
CA GLY A 26 0.97 -14.99 -4.53
C GLY A 26 1.09 -14.15 -3.24
N GLY A 27 0.52 -12.94 -3.28
CA GLY A 27 0.35 -12.08 -2.12
C GLY A 27 -1.10 -11.65 -1.97
N SER A 28 -1.60 -11.65 -0.74
CA SER A 28 -2.93 -11.14 -0.43
C SER A 28 -2.94 -9.61 -0.52
N GLY A 29 -4.05 -9.04 -1.01
CA GLY A 29 -4.33 -7.63 -0.84
C GLY A 29 -4.70 -7.32 0.62
N SER A 30 -4.64 -6.04 0.99
CA SER A 30 -4.99 -5.56 2.33
C SER A 30 -5.97 -4.40 2.25
N SER A 31 -6.86 -4.30 3.24
CA SER A 31 -7.71 -3.13 3.47
C SER A 31 -7.44 -2.61 4.88
N ILE A 32 -7.07 -1.33 4.99
CA ILE A 32 -6.77 -0.68 6.26
C ILE A 32 -7.90 0.32 6.54
N GLY A 33 -8.62 0.12 7.65
CA GLY A 33 -9.60 1.09 8.13
C GLY A 33 -8.92 2.20 8.93
N LEU A 34 -9.43 3.42 8.82
CA LEU A 34 -8.89 4.60 9.52
C LEU A 34 -9.75 5.03 10.71
N ASP A 35 -10.78 4.28 11.07
CA ASP A 35 -11.71 4.62 12.17
C ASP A 35 -11.10 4.53 13.58
N ASP A 36 -9.94 3.86 13.73
CA ASP A 36 -9.21 3.77 15.01
C ASP A 36 -8.66 5.14 15.43
N GLU A 37 -8.81 5.52 16.70
CA GLU A 37 -8.33 6.81 17.21
C GLU A 37 -6.82 7.02 16.96
N ARG A 38 -6.02 5.96 16.99
CA ARG A 38 -4.58 6.03 16.68
C ARG A 38 -4.34 6.23 15.18
N ALA A 39 -5.23 5.72 14.32
CA ALA A 39 -5.20 5.96 12.88
C ALA A 39 -5.59 7.40 12.55
N GLN A 40 -6.59 7.96 13.25
CA GLN A 40 -6.97 9.36 13.13
C GLN A 40 -5.82 10.33 13.47
N LYS A 41 -4.95 9.99 14.44
CA LYS A 41 -3.71 10.75 14.69
C LYS A 41 -2.79 10.83 13.47
N ALA A 42 -2.75 9.80 12.62
CA ALA A 42 -1.98 9.83 11.37
C ALA A 42 -2.64 10.74 10.32
N VAL A 43 -3.97 10.68 10.19
CA VAL A 43 -4.74 11.59 9.31
C VAL A 43 -4.53 13.04 9.72
N GLU A 44 -4.60 13.35 11.02
CA GLU A 44 -4.31 14.69 11.55
C GLU A 44 -2.88 15.15 11.24
N SER A 45 -1.90 14.26 11.40
CA SER A 45 -0.50 14.58 11.14
C SER A 45 -0.24 14.90 9.67
N LEU A 46 -0.88 14.16 8.76
CA LEU A 46 -0.86 14.44 7.32
C LEU A 46 -1.53 15.78 7.01
N ARG A 47 -2.70 16.05 7.60
CA ARG A 47 -3.41 17.33 7.45
C ARG A 47 -2.55 18.52 7.88
N GLU A 48 -1.89 18.42 9.02
CA GLU A 48 -1.02 19.49 9.53
C GLU A 48 0.20 19.71 8.63
N ALA A 49 0.85 18.64 8.15
CA ALA A 49 2.03 18.75 7.31
C ALA A 49 1.73 19.28 5.89
N TRP A 50 0.57 18.95 5.31
CA TRP A 50 0.18 19.40 3.97
C TRP A 50 -0.70 20.66 3.97
N GLY A 51 -1.33 21.01 5.09
CA GLY A 51 -2.21 22.18 5.21
C GLY A 51 -3.55 22.04 4.49
N VAL A 52 -3.93 20.81 4.10
CA VAL A 52 -5.19 20.49 3.39
C VAL A 52 -5.76 19.17 3.90
N GLU A 53 -7.06 18.94 3.68
CA GLU A 53 -7.71 17.68 4.04
C GLU A 53 -7.13 16.50 3.24
N PRO A 54 -6.64 15.43 3.91
CA PRO A 54 -6.21 14.21 3.24
C PRO A 54 -7.37 13.50 2.52
N VAL A 55 -7.05 12.81 1.44
CA VAL A 55 -8.01 11.96 0.70
C VAL A 55 -7.70 10.50 1.02
N GLU A 56 -8.72 9.78 1.49
CA GLU A 56 -8.64 8.33 1.63
C GLU A 56 -8.81 7.67 0.26
N MET A 57 -7.82 6.89 -0.15
CA MET A 57 -7.84 6.20 -1.43
C MET A 57 -7.16 4.84 -1.37
N GLY A 58 -7.64 3.91 -2.20
CA GLY A 58 -6.92 2.67 -2.49
C GLY A 58 -5.79 2.90 -3.49
N VAL A 59 -4.78 2.04 -3.45
CA VAL A 59 -3.67 2.02 -4.41
C VAL A 59 -3.57 0.65 -5.08
N GLY A 60 -3.20 0.61 -6.36
CA GLY A 60 -3.12 -0.64 -7.14
C GLY A 60 -1.87 -1.48 -6.89
N GLY A 61 -0.89 -0.96 -6.15
CA GLY A 61 0.31 -1.70 -5.76
C GLY A 61 0.03 -2.84 -4.79
N SER A 62 1.00 -3.73 -4.60
CA SER A 62 0.88 -4.85 -3.66
C SER A 62 2.00 -4.80 -2.63
N ILE A 63 1.63 -4.83 -1.36
CA ILE A 63 2.56 -4.96 -0.23
C ILE A 63 2.08 -6.12 0.65
N PRO A 64 2.35 -7.39 0.27
CA PRO A 64 1.74 -8.57 0.88
C PRO A 64 1.99 -8.71 2.39
N ILE A 65 3.12 -8.16 2.85
CA ILE A 65 3.49 -8.19 4.26
C ILE A 65 2.47 -7.44 5.14
N VAL A 66 1.74 -6.44 4.61
CA VAL A 66 0.70 -5.73 5.36
C VAL A 66 -0.42 -6.70 5.77
N ALA A 67 -0.95 -7.46 4.82
CA ALA A 67 -1.98 -8.47 5.11
C ALA A 67 -1.47 -9.52 6.10
N GLU A 68 -0.25 -10.05 5.87
CA GLU A 68 0.35 -11.03 6.76
C GLU A 68 0.56 -10.50 8.20
N PHE A 69 0.94 -9.22 8.36
CA PHE A 69 1.15 -8.61 9.67
C PHE A 69 -0.17 -8.36 10.40
N THR A 70 -1.20 -7.86 9.71
CA THR A 70 -2.53 -7.64 10.28
C THR A 70 -3.12 -8.96 10.80
N ASP A 71 -3.05 -10.04 10.00
CA ASP A 71 -3.58 -11.36 10.39
C ASP A 71 -2.85 -11.93 11.61
N ARG A 72 -1.54 -11.71 11.71
CA ARG A 72 -0.72 -12.22 12.82
C ARG A 72 -0.84 -11.40 14.10
N ASN A 73 -1.31 -10.14 14.02
CA ASN A 73 -1.32 -9.21 15.14
C ASN A 73 -2.68 -8.48 15.23
N PRO A 74 -3.79 -9.16 15.57
CA PRO A 74 -5.14 -8.61 15.50
C PRO A 74 -5.44 -7.41 16.43
N GLY A 75 -4.54 -7.07 17.35
CA GLY A 75 -4.64 -5.86 18.19
C GLY A 75 -3.67 -4.72 17.80
N ALA A 76 -2.78 -4.97 16.84
CA ALA A 76 -1.85 -3.96 16.35
C ALA A 76 -2.54 -3.10 15.30
N LEU A 77 -2.35 -1.78 15.40
CA LEU A 77 -2.65 -0.89 14.29
C LEU A 77 -1.56 -1.04 13.23
N VAL A 78 -1.96 -1.32 11.99
CA VAL A 78 -1.07 -1.34 10.83
C VAL A 78 -1.48 -0.19 9.92
N LEU A 79 -0.62 0.82 9.83
CA LEU A 79 -0.76 1.94 8.88
C LEU A 79 0.29 1.79 7.79
N LEU A 80 -0.07 2.20 6.58
CA LEU A 80 0.83 2.26 5.45
C LEU A 80 0.84 3.69 4.90
N THR A 81 2.02 4.30 4.87
CA THR A 81 2.27 5.62 4.28
C THR A 81 3.31 5.49 3.16
N ALA A 82 3.30 6.42 2.22
CA ALA A 82 4.28 6.51 1.16
C ALA A 82 4.45 7.98 0.72
N VAL A 83 5.61 8.32 0.19
CA VAL A 83 5.88 9.63 -0.40
C VAL A 83 5.94 9.46 -1.91
N VAL A 84 4.80 9.74 -2.57
CA VAL A 84 4.62 9.48 -3.99
C VAL A 84 3.79 10.60 -4.60
N ASP A 85 4.30 11.16 -5.68
CA ASP A 85 3.62 12.10 -6.56
C ASP A 85 3.43 11.45 -7.96
N PRO A 86 2.57 12.00 -8.84
CA PRO A 86 2.31 11.43 -10.17
C PRO A 86 3.56 11.24 -11.07
N MET A 87 4.64 11.97 -10.78
CA MET A 87 5.91 11.93 -11.50
C MET A 87 6.95 11.06 -10.82
N SER A 88 6.70 10.52 -9.61
CA SER A 88 7.70 9.70 -8.90
C SER A 88 8.12 8.46 -9.68
N ARG A 89 7.25 7.89 -10.52
CA ARG A 89 7.56 6.78 -11.45
C ARG A 89 8.31 5.62 -10.80
N MET A 90 7.88 5.19 -9.60
CA MET A 90 8.45 4.01 -8.93
C MET A 90 8.54 2.83 -9.90
N HIS A 91 9.72 2.18 -9.96
CA HIS A 91 10.07 1.11 -10.92
C HIS A 91 10.29 1.55 -12.39
N GLY A 92 10.36 2.86 -12.67
CA GLY A 92 10.61 3.43 -14.00
C GLY A 92 12.05 3.92 -14.18
N ILE A 93 12.40 4.27 -15.43
CA ILE A 93 13.76 4.73 -15.81
C ILE A 93 14.09 6.16 -15.33
N ASP A 94 13.09 6.92 -14.90
CA ASP A 94 13.20 8.29 -14.39
C ASP A 94 12.50 8.37 -13.03
N GLU A 95 12.76 7.40 -12.15
CA GLU A 95 12.25 7.42 -10.78
C GLU A 95 12.76 8.67 -10.05
N SER A 96 11.85 9.38 -9.37
CA SER A 96 12.17 10.62 -8.66
C SER A 96 11.38 10.78 -7.37
N LEU A 97 11.85 11.67 -6.51
CA LEU A 97 11.21 12.06 -5.26
C LEU A 97 11.21 13.58 -5.15
N ASP A 98 10.03 14.19 -5.02
CA ASP A 98 9.95 15.61 -4.72
C ASP A 98 10.43 15.90 -3.29
N LEU A 99 11.41 16.79 -3.15
CA LEU A 99 12.00 17.11 -1.84
C LEU A 99 11.06 17.91 -0.94
N GLY A 100 10.12 18.66 -1.52
CA GLY A 100 9.08 19.36 -0.76
C GLY A 100 8.10 18.37 -0.13
N ASP A 101 7.64 17.39 -0.90
CA ASP A 101 6.78 16.33 -0.39
C ASP A 101 7.51 15.41 0.60
N PHE A 102 8.79 15.11 0.37
CA PHE A 102 9.60 14.38 1.34
C PHE A 102 9.74 15.14 2.68
N GLY A 103 9.95 16.46 2.63
CA GLY A 103 9.99 17.29 3.84
C GLY A 103 8.68 17.29 4.62
N LYS A 104 7.54 17.39 3.93
CA LYS A 104 6.21 17.30 4.56
C LYS A 104 5.94 15.90 5.13
N ALA A 105 6.33 14.84 4.41
CA ALA A 105 6.19 13.48 4.90
C ALA A 105 6.99 13.26 6.19
N ALA A 106 8.24 13.72 6.24
CA ALA A 106 9.07 13.64 7.44
C ALA A 106 8.43 14.41 8.62
N LEU A 107 7.83 15.57 8.35
CA LEU A 107 7.08 16.32 9.35
C LEU A 107 5.85 15.53 9.83
N ALA A 108 5.05 14.96 8.94
CA ALA A 108 3.88 14.17 9.29
C ALA A 108 4.24 12.95 10.16
N GLU A 109 5.29 12.20 9.81
CA GLU A 109 5.76 11.07 10.62
C GLU A 109 6.24 11.53 12.01
N THR A 110 6.92 12.69 12.09
CA THR A 110 7.34 13.29 13.37
C THR A 110 6.13 13.67 14.23
N LEU A 111 5.12 14.32 13.64
CA LEU A 111 3.89 14.69 14.32
C LEU A 111 3.12 13.45 14.80
N LEU A 112 3.05 12.40 13.98
CA LEU A 112 2.40 11.13 14.34
C LEU A 112 3.05 10.52 15.58
N LEU A 113 4.39 10.38 15.56
CA LEU A 113 5.12 9.85 16.71
C LEU A 113 4.93 10.71 17.97
N SER A 114 4.93 12.04 17.82
CA SER A 114 4.65 12.95 18.94
C SER A 114 3.24 12.76 19.51
N LYS A 115 2.21 12.66 18.65
CA LYS A 115 0.82 12.46 19.08
C LYS A 115 0.59 11.08 19.70
N LEU A 116 1.30 10.05 19.24
CA LEU A 116 1.25 8.71 19.83
C LEU A 116 1.95 8.65 21.19
N GLY A 117 2.99 9.47 21.40
CA GLY A 117 3.70 9.57 22.68
C GLY A 117 2.99 10.43 23.74
N GLN A 118 1.95 11.17 23.35
CA GLN A 118 1.10 11.93 24.26
C GLN A 118 -0.07 11.02 24.69
N ASN A 119 -0.08 10.67 25.98
CA ASN A 119 -1.15 9.90 26.63
C ASN A 119 -2.42 10.73 26.79
#